data_AF-A0A2C5YSL8-F1
#
_entry.id   AF-A0A2C5YSL8-F1
#
_cell.length_a   1.000
_cell.length_b   1.000
_cell.length_c   1.000
_cell.angle_alpha   90.00
_cell.angle_beta   90.00
_cell.angle_gamma   90.00
#
_symmetry.space_group_name_H-M   'P 1'
#
loop_
_entity.id
_entity.type
_entity.pdbx_description
1 polymer ?
#
loop_
_entity_poly.entity_id
_entity_poly.type
_entity_poly.pdbx_seq_one_letter_code
_entity_poly.pdbx_strand_id
1 'polypeptide(L)'
;MFPASPRDVARAASHSTSLMRIRVAAVIQPQRLAAYASAARVALSSVNALITLTTLLDVYFLLPALLPSTHVRFLHLPLRGTCDLRLPQMFLILSSTFWSRLLPWLVTAVILPCFSGYFFNLSRARHTSIYLARPAYTIDPLSFSVAKALVSYLVYARGLSIYHLPTPESVAFINAALYAGWSGTLTVSAITGLMGIYDAVLHR
;
A
#
# COMPACT_ATOMS: atom_id res chain seq x y z
N MET A 1 41.43 32.52 -40.04
CA MET A 1 40.68 31.91 -38.91
C MET A 1 41.10 32.67 -37.67
N PHE A 2 40.38 33.73 -37.30
CA PHE A 2 40.76 34.59 -36.18
C PHE A 2 40.41 33.90 -34.85
N PRO A 3 41.32 33.89 -33.87
CA PRO A 3 41.04 33.29 -32.56
C PRO A 3 39.93 34.07 -31.86
N ALA A 4 39.01 33.36 -31.22
CA ALA A 4 37.88 33.95 -30.50
C ALA A 4 38.37 34.99 -29.49
N SER A 5 37.81 36.20 -29.52
CA SER A 5 38.21 37.25 -28.58
C SER A 5 37.76 36.87 -27.16
N PRO A 6 38.49 37.28 -26.10
CA PRO A 6 38.11 36.98 -24.72
C PRO A 6 36.68 37.45 -24.34
N ARG A 7 36.15 38.45 -25.05
CA ARG A 7 34.78 38.97 -24.87
C ARG A 7 33.73 38.03 -25.45
N ASP A 8 34.05 37.31 -26.53
CA ASP A 8 33.13 36.36 -27.15
C ASP A 8 33.00 35.08 -26.33
N VAL A 9 34.09 34.64 -25.70
CA VAL A 9 34.08 33.50 -24.75
C VAL A 9 33.27 33.83 -23.49
N ALA A 10 33.42 35.04 -22.95
CA ALA A 10 32.63 35.50 -21.81
C ALA A 10 31.12 35.60 -22.13
N ARG A 11 30.79 36.06 -23.34
CA ARG A 11 29.39 36.14 -23.81
C ARG A 11 28.80 34.73 -24.01
N ALA A 12 29.54 33.80 -24.61
CA ALA A 12 29.12 32.40 -24.76
C ALA A 12 28.92 31.67 -23.42
N ALA A 13 29.80 31.91 -22.44
CA ALA A 13 29.66 31.39 -21.08
C ALA A 13 28.43 31.96 -20.35
N SER A 14 28.16 33.25 -20.55
CA SER A 14 26.98 33.91 -19.96
C SER A 14 25.68 33.37 -20.55
N HIS A 15 25.63 33.11 -21.87
CA HIS A 15 24.50 32.46 -22.53
C HIS A 15 24.28 31.02 -22.06
N SER A 16 25.36 30.28 -21.80
CA SER A 16 25.26 28.90 -21.29
C SER A 16 24.71 28.86 -19.86
N THR A 17 25.09 29.84 -19.03
CA THR A 17 24.65 29.95 -17.63
C THR A 17 23.17 30.34 -17.52
N SER A 18 22.68 31.24 -18.38
CA SER A 18 21.27 31.63 -18.39
C SER A 18 20.36 30.51 -18.88
N LEU A 19 20.79 29.76 -19.91
CA LEU A 19 20.04 28.60 -20.41
C LEU A 19 20.00 27.45 -19.38
N MET A 20 21.06 27.25 -18.60
CA MET A 20 21.08 26.26 -17.53
C MET A 20 20.15 26.65 -16.37
N ARG A 21 20.10 27.94 -16.00
CA ARG A 21 19.14 28.44 -14.98
C ARG A 21 17.69 28.25 -15.42
N ILE A 22 17.36 28.53 -16.68
CA ILE A 22 16.01 28.33 -17.22
C ILE A 22 15.63 26.84 -17.23
N ARG A 23 16.58 25.93 -17.54
CA ARG A 23 16.34 24.48 -17.49
C ARG A 23 16.19 23.96 -16.06
N VAL A 24 17.01 24.42 -15.11
CA VAL A 24 16.89 24.03 -13.69
C VAL A 24 15.57 24.55 -13.09
N ALA A 25 15.16 25.78 -13.42
CA ALA A 25 13.88 26.34 -13.01
C ALA A 25 12.68 25.64 -13.67
N ALA A 26 12.83 25.13 -14.90
CA ALA A 26 11.80 24.32 -15.57
C ALA A 26 11.70 22.89 -14.99
N VAL A 27 12.79 22.34 -14.45
CA VAL A 27 12.83 21.01 -13.82
C VAL A 27 12.26 21.06 -12.39
N ILE A 28 12.43 22.16 -11.67
CA ILE A 28 11.88 22.37 -10.33
C ILE A 28 10.69 23.33 -10.42
N GLN A 29 9.58 22.85 -10.97
CA GLN A 29 8.32 23.61 -10.95
C GLN A 29 7.54 23.30 -9.66
N PRO A 30 7.48 24.22 -8.67
CA PRO A 30 6.72 24.02 -7.43
C PRO A 30 5.23 23.76 -7.68
N GLN A 31 4.70 24.22 -8.82
CA GLN A 31 3.35 23.96 -9.28
C GLN A 31 3.09 22.46 -9.55
N ARG A 32 4.09 21.71 -10.03
CA ARG A 32 3.97 20.25 -10.24
C ARG A 32 3.98 19.51 -8.91
N LEU A 33 4.81 19.93 -7.96
CA LEU A 33 4.82 19.39 -6.59
C LEU A 33 3.49 19.64 -5.87
N ALA A 34 2.93 20.84 -5.99
CA ALA A 34 1.60 21.16 -5.46
C ALA A 34 0.49 20.35 -6.15
N ALA A 35 0.59 20.14 -7.47
CA ALA A 35 -0.35 19.30 -8.22
C ALA A 35 -0.24 17.81 -7.84
N TYR A 36 0.97 17.28 -7.60
CA TYR A 36 1.16 15.92 -7.09
C TYR A 36 0.65 15.79 -5.66
N ALA A 37 0.87 16.79 -4.80
CA ALA A 37 0.38 16.80 -3.43
C ALA A 37 -1.16 16.88 -3.37
N SER A 38 -1.78 17.69 -4.25
CA SER A 38 -3.24 17.77 -4.35
C SER A 38 -3.84 16.51 -4.98
N ALA A 39 -3.21 15.93 -6.01
CA ALA A 39 -3.62 14.66 -6.59
C ALA A 39 -3.48 13.50 -5.59
N ALA A 40 -2.38 13.47 -4.83
CA ALA A 40 -2.19 12.52 -3.74
C ALA A 40 -3.27 12.74 -2.67
N ARG A 41 -3.54 13.98 -2.25
CA ARG A 41 -4.62 14.28 -1.31
C ARG A 41 -5.98 13.80 -1.84
N VAL A 42 -6.31 14.04 -3.10
CA VAL A 42 -7.57 13.57 -3.70
C VAL A 42 -7.61 12.04 -3.75
N ALA A 43 -6.50 11.37 -4.09
CA ALA A 43 -6.41 9.91 -4.07
C ALA A 43 -6.58 9.36 -2.64
N LEU A 44 -5.86 9.92 -1.67
CA LEU A 44 -5.88 9.54 -0.25
C LEU A 44 -7.21 9.90 0.45
N SER A 45 -7.95 10.89 -0.05
CA SER A 45 -9.27 11.29 0.47
C SER A 45 -10.41 10.33 0.08
N SER A 46 -10.12 9.20 -0.55
CA SER A 46 -11.14 8.19 -0.85
C SER A 46 -11.16 7.09 0.21
N VAL A 47 -12.34 6.56 0.53
CA VAL A 47 -12.48 5.41 1.45
C VAL A 47 -11.67 4.21 0.95
N ASN A 48 -11.61 4.03 -0.38
CA ASN A 48 -10.80 2.96 -0.99
C ASN A 48 -9.29 3.15 -0.76
N ALA A 49 -8.79 4.39 -0.72
CA ALA A 49 -7.40 4.64 -0.36
C ALA A 49 -7.11 4.36 1.11
N LEU A 50 -8.06 4.62 2.02
CA LEU A 50 -7.91 4.22 3.43
C LEU A 50 -7.88 2.68 3.58
N ILE A 51 -8.76 1.96 2.89
CA ILE A 51 -8.74 0.48 2.83
C ILE A 51 -7.41 -0.03 2.24
N THR A 52 -6.91 0.63 1.19
CA THR A 52 -5.64 0.26 0.57
C THR A 52 -4.47 0.51 1.52
N LEU A 53 -4.41 1.68 2.15
CA LEU A 53 -3.36 2.06 3.10
C LEU A 53 -3.30 1.10 4.28
N THR A 54 -4.45 0.73 4.82
CA THR A 54 -4.56 -0.19 5.94
C THR A 54 -4.14 -1.61 5.56
N THR A 55 -4.46 -2.05 4.36
CA THR A 55 -3.97 -3.33 3.82
C THR A 55 -2.47 -3.28 3.53
N LEU A 56 -1.94 -2.14 3.06
CA LEU A 56 -0.49 -1.94 2.90
C LEU A 56 0.24 -1.94 4.25
N LEU A 57 -0.39 -1.43 5.31
CA LEU A 57 0.15 -1.51 6.66
C LEU A 57 0.25 -2.98 7.12
N ASP A 58 -0.79 -3.78 6.89
CA ASP A 58 -0.75 -5.23 7.17
C ASP A 58 0.43 -5.89 6.42
N VAL A 59 0.61 -5.58 5.13
CA VAL A 59 1.74 -6.07 4.32
C VAL A 59 3.08 -5.59 4.87
N TYR A 60 3.19 -4.32 5.28
CA TYR A 60 4.42 -3.74 5.80
C TYR A 60 4.94 -4.48 7.04
N PHE A 61 4.04 -4.91 7.93
CA PHE A 61 4.42 -5.69 9.11
C PHE A 61 4.58 -7.19 8.82
N LEU A 62 3.76 -7.74 7.92
CA LEU A 62 3.79 -9.16 7.59
C LEU A 62 5.01 -9.53 6.73
N LEU A 63 5.40 -8.68 5.78
CA LEU A 63 6.42 -9.00 4.78
C LEU A 63 7.81 -9.25 5.39
N PRO A 64 8.32 -8.45 6.35
CA PRO A 64 9.58 -8.74 7.04
C PRO A 64 9.54 -10.02 7.86
N ALA A 65 8.36 -10.39 8.40
CA ALA A 65 8.18 -11.65 9.11
C ALA A 65 8.21 -12.85 8.14
N LEU A 66 7.60 -12.71 6.95
CA LEU A 66 7.58 -13.73 5.91
C LEU A 66 8.94 -13.94 5.25
N LEU A 67 9.74 -12.87 5.10
CA LEU A 67 11.07 -12.90 4.50
C LEU A 67 12.12 -12.44 5.51
N PRO A 68 12.50 -13.29 6.50
CA PRO A 68 13.57 -12.96 7.44
C PRO A 68 14.85 -12.66 6.68
N SER A 69 15.30 -11.42 6.81
CA SER A 69 16.53 -10.95 6.20
C SER A 69 17.73 -11.65 6.82
N THR A 70 18.61 -12.21 5.99
CA THR A 70 19.88 -12.80 6.43
C THR A 70 21.03 -11.84 6.17
N HIS A 71 22.05 -11.96 7.00
CA HIS A 71 23.32 -11.27 6.77
C HIS A 71 24.09 -12.06 5.74
N VAL A 72 24.43 -11.40 4.64
CA VAL A 72 25.19 -12.01 3.57
C VAL A 72 26.41 -11.14 3.30
N ARG A 73 27.55 -11.61 3.83
CA ARG A 73 28.84 -10.93 3.81
C ARG A 73 29.54 -11.24 2.49
N PHE A 74 29.17 -10.54 1.42
CA PHE A 74 29.65 -10.85 0.07
C PHE A 74 30.55 -9.81 -0.58
N LEU A 75 30.68 -8.60 -0.04
CA LEU A 75 31.43 -7.54 -0.73
C LEU A 75 32.58 -7.01 0.12
N HIS A 76 33.79 -7.49 -0.18
CA HIS A 76 35.02 -6.79 0.14
C HIS A 76 35.18 -5.68 -0.90
N LEU A 77 34.77 -4.46 -0.56
CA LEU A 77 35.02 -3.29 -1.40
C LEU A 77 36.48 -2.84 -1.18
N PRO A 78 37.31 -2.77 -2.23
CA PRO A 78 38.75 -2.48 -2.09
C PRO A 78 39.05 -1.11 -1.48
N LEU A 79 38.05 -0.22 -1.38
CA LEU A 79 38.17 1.15 -0.86
C LEU A 79 37.36 1.40 0.43
N ARG A 80 36.59 0.43 0.95
CA ARG A 80 35.61 0.69 2.04
C ARG A 80 35.46 -0.42 3.09
N GLY A 81 36.18 -1.54 2.97
CA GLY A 81 36.09 -2.67 3.90
C GLY A 81 34.92 -3.62 3.61
N THR A 82 34.62 -4.52 4.56
CA THR A 82 33.42 -5.39 4.49
C THR A 82 32.15 -4.58 4.73
N CYS A 83 31.25 -4.53 3.76
CA CYS A 83 29.89 -4.07 3.99
C CYS A 83 29.00 -5.27 4.35
N ASP A 84 28.46 -5.28 5.56
CA ASP A 84 27.42 -6.23 5.96
C ASP A 84 26.09 -5.74 5.39
N LEU A 85 25.63 -6.36 4.30
CA LEU A 85 24.35 -6.07 3.67
C LEU A 85 23.29 -7.07 4.15
N ARG A 86 22.17 -6.53 4.65
CA ARG A 86 21.03 -7.31 5.10
C ARG A 86 20.07 -7.48 3.93
N LEU A 87 20.10 -8.65 3.29
CA LEU A 87 19.26 -8.94 2.12
C LEU A 87 18.09 -9.85 2.53
N PRO A 88 16.87 -9.58 2.06
CA PRO A 88 15.78 -10.53 2.21
C PRO A 88 16.09 -11.81 1.42
N GLN A 89 15.75 -12.95 2.01
CA GLN A 89 15.91 -14.25 1.34
C GLN A 89 14.84 -14.43 0.26
N MET A 90 15.10 -13.92 -0.94
CA MET A 90 14.12 -13.97 -2.05
C MET A 90 13.76 -15.40 -2.47
N PHE A 91 14.67 -16.37 -2.27
CA PHE A 91 14.40 -17.79 -2.53
C PHE A 91 13.32 -18.39 -1.63
N LEU A 92 13.03 -17.77 -0.48
CA LEU A 92 11.98 -18.21 0.42
C LEU A 92 10.59 -18.06 -0.22
N ILE A 93 10.42 -17.18 -1.22
CA ILE A 93 9.19 -17.04 -2.01
C ILE A 93 8.86 -18.34 -2.76
N LEU A 94 9.86 -19.13 -3.16
CA LEU A 94 9.64 -20.42 -3.82
C LEU A 94 9.31 -21.54 -2.82
N SER A 95 9.46 -21.30 -1.52
CA SER A 95 9.20 -22.29 -0.49
C SER A 95 7.71 -22.48 -0.24
N SER A 96 7.28 -23.73 0.00
CA SER A 96 5.91 -24.02 0.43
C SER A 96 5.57 -23.32 1.75
N THR A 97 6.54 -23.17 2.66
CA THR A 97 6.37 -22.47 3.94
C THR A 97 5.94 -21.02 3.78
N PHE A 98 6.46 -20.31 2.77
CA PHE A 98 6.05 -18.93 2.48
C PHE A 98 4.57 -18.87 2.09
N TRP A 99 4.16 -19.69 1.13
CA TRP A 99 2.76 -19.72 0.65
C TRP A 99 1.80 -20.23 1.72
N SER A 100 2.21 -21.17 2.57
CA SER A 100 1.39 -21.68 3.68
C SER A 100 1.02 -20.60 4.71
N ARG A 101 1.82 -19.53 4.81
CA ARG A 101 1.60 -18.39 5.71
C ARG A 101 0.97 -17.20 4.99
N LEU A 102 1.37 -16.95 3.73
CA LEU A 102 0.84 -15.85 2.93
C LEU A 102 -0.59 -16.10 2.45
N LEU A 103 -0.90 -17.30 1.94
CA LEU A 103 -2.21 -17.60 1.36
C LEU A 103 -3.36 -17.47 2.37
N PRO A 104 -3.25 -17.97 3.61
CA PRO A 104 -4.23 -17.69 4.65
C PRO A 104 -4.55 -16.22 4.82
N TRP A 105 -3.52 -15.39 4.99
CA TRP A 105 -3.68 -13.95 5.16
C TRP A 105 -4.31 -13.31 3.93
N LEU A 106 -3.86 -13.69 2.73
CA LEU A 106 -4.41 -13.17 1.47
C LEU A 106 -5.90 -13.50 1.34
N VAL A 107 -6.30 -14.73 1.68
CA VAL A 107 -7.69 -15.16 1.61
C VAL A 107 -8.54 -14.41 2.63
N THR A 108 -8.09 -14.33 3.89
CA THR A 108 -8.90 -13.81 5.00
C THR A 108 -8.93 -12.29 5.07
N ALA A 109 -7.82 -11.62 4.74
CA ALA A 109 -7.70 -10.16 4.84
C ALA A 109 -8.00 -9.41 3.54
N VAL A 110 -7.97 -10.09 2.38
CA VAL A 110 -8.15 -9.47 1.07
C VAL A 110 -9.26 -10.14 0.25
N ILE A 111 -9.13 -11.43 -0.10
CA ILE A 111 -10.05 -12.08 -1.06
C ILE A 111 -11.47 -12.17 -0.52
N LEU A 112 -11.67 -12.70 0.70
CA LEU A 112 -12.99 -12.83 1.31
C LEU A 112 -13.66 -11.46 1.56
N PRO A 113 -12.97 -10.45 2.11
CA PRO A 113 -13.53 -9.11 2.23
C PRO A 113 -13.88 -8.47 0.88
N CYS A 114 -13.04 -8.61 -0.14
CA CYS A 114 -13.33 -8.12 -1.50
C CYS A 114 -14.53 -8.83 -2.11
N PHE A 115 -14.62 -10.15 -1.94
CA PHE A 115 -15.76 -10.95 -2.38
C PHE A 115 -17.04 -10.44 -1.71
N SER A 116 -17.02 -10.24 -0.39
CA SER A 116 -18.17 -9.67 0.33
C SER A 116 -18.54 -8.29 -0.20
N GLY A 117 -17.58 -7.38 -0.36
CA GLY A 117 -17.84 -6.03 -0.88
C GLY A 117 -18.36 -6.01 -2.33
N TYR A 118 -17.97 -6.99 -3.15
CA TYR A 118 -18.45 -7.12 -4.52
C TYR A 118 -19.91 -7.62 -4.58
N PHE A 119 -20.24 -8.68 -3.83
CA PHE A 119 -21.57 -9.30 -3.86
C PHE A 119 -22.59 -8.58 -2.98
N PHE A 120 -22.22 -8.19 -1.77
CA PHE A 120 -23.09 -7.48 -0.83
C PHE A 120 -22.93 -5.97 -0.97
N ASN A 121 -23.21 -5.43 -2.16
CA ASN A 121 -23.08 -3.99 -2.39
C ASN A 121 -24.28 -3.22 -1.79
N LEU A 122 -24.20 -2.93 -0.50
CA LEU A 122 -25.23 -2.20 0.26
C LEU A 122 -25.45 -0.78 -0.28
N SER A 123 -24.41 -0.16 -0.85
CA SER A 123 -24.49 1.15 -1.48
C SER A 123 -25.30 1.14 -2.79
N ARG A 124 -25.30 0.03 -3.55
CA ARG A 124 -26.10 -0.13 -4.79
C ARG A 124 -27.56 -0.51 -4.53
N ALA A 125 -27.82 -1.36 -3.54
CA ALA A 125 -29.15 -1.92 -3.29
C ALA A 125 -30.23 -0.87 -2.96
N ARG A 126 -29.85 0.34 -2.56
CA ARG A 126 -30.76 1.42 -2.15
C ARG A 126 -31.21 2.35 -3.28
N HIS A 127 -30.81 2.10 -4.54
CA HIS A 127 -31.10 2.99 -5.67
C HIS A 127 -31.88 2.30 -6.79
N THR A 128 -33.21 2.38 -6.70
CA THR A 128 -34.15 2.20 -7.83
C THR A 128 -34.41 3.51 -8.60
N SER A 129 -33.78 4.62 -8.20
CA SER A 129 -33.95 5.93 -8.86
C SER A 129 -32.84 6.18 -9.89
N ILE A 130 -33.26 6.28 -11.16
CA ILE A 130 -32.45 6.49 -12.37
C ILE A 130 -31.65 7.82 -12.36
N TYR A 131 -31.85 8.71 -11.39
CA TYR A 131 -31.45 10.12 -11.51
C TYR A 131 -30.26 10.59 -10.65
N LEU A 132 -29.69 9.75 -9.77
CA LEU A 132 -28.55 10.16 -8.95
C LEU A 132 -27.40 9.15 -9.06
N ALA A 133 -26.53 9.38 -10.05
CA ALA A 133 -25.30 8.63 -10.25
C ALA A 133 -24.31 8.96 -9.12
N ARG A 134 -24.39 8.22 -8.01
CA ARG A 134 -23.31 8.15 -7.02
C ARG A 134 -22.03 7.58 -7.65
N PRO A 135 -20.85 7.85 -7.06
CA PRO A 135 -19.66 7.07 -7.40
C PRO A 135 -19.96 5.58 -7.15
N ALA A 136 -20.08 4.82 -8.23
CA ALA A 136 -20.37 3.40 -8.17
C ALA A 136 -19.11 2.68 -7.70
N TYR A 137 -19.04 2.37 -6.40
CA TYR A 137 -17.99 1.48 -5.90
C TYR A 137 -18.21 0.07 -6.45
N THR A 138 -17.22 -0.45 -7.19
CA THR A 138 -17.22 -1.86 -7.64
C THR A 138 -17.19 -2.82 -6.45
N ILE A 139 -16.47 -2.45 -5.39
CA ILE A 139 -16.39 -3.15 -4.12
C ILE A 139 -16.88 -2.19 -3.04
N ASP A 140 -18.00 -2.51 -2.39
CA ASP A 140 -18.58 -1.69 -1.34
C ASP A 140 -17.63 -1.61 -0.12
N PRO A 141 -17.15 -0.40 0.25
CA PRO A 141 -16.17 -0.23 1.32
C PRO A 141 -16.68 -0.71 2.69
N LEU A 142 -17.96 -0.48 2.98
CA LEU A 142 -18.57 -0.89 4.25
C LEU A 142 -18.61 -2.41 4.37
N SER A 143 -19.10 -3.09 3.33
CA SER A 143 -19.22 -4.54 3.31
C SER A 143 -17.86 -5.24 3.27
N PHE A 144 -16.86 -4.62 2.65
CA PHE A 144 -15.46 -5.02 2.79
C PHE A 144 -14.99 -4.97 4.24
N SER A 145 -15.14 -3.81 4.91
CA SER A 145 -14.65 -3.61 6.28
C SER A 145 -15.35 -4.52 7.30
N VAL A 146 -16.67 -4.71 7.16
CA VAL A 146 -17.44 -5.62 8.02
C VAL A 146 -16.97 -7.06 7.84
N ALA A 147 -16.80 -7.51 6.59
CA ALA A 147 -16.30 -8.85 6.32
C ALA A 147 -14.87 -9.05 6.81
N LYS A 148 -13.98 -8.07 6.60
CA LYS A 148 -12.60 -8.12 7.10
C LYS A 148 -12.58 -8.24 8.63
N ALA A 149 -13.41 -7.48 9.33
CA ALA A 149 -13.52 -7.57 10.78
C ALA A 149 -14.02 -8.95 11.23
N LEU A 150 -15.12 -9.43 10.64
CA LEU A 150 -15.73 -10.71 11.01
C LEU A 150 -14.78 -11.88 10.74
N VAL A 151 -14.20 -11.95 9.54
CA VAL A 151 -13.28 -13.03 9.15
C VAL A 151 -12.02 -12.99 10.01
N SER A 152 -11.45 -11.81 10.24
CA SER A 152 -10.26 -11.67 11.09
C SER A 152 -10.54 -12.09 12.54
N TYR A 153 -11.70 -11.76 13.09
CA TYR A 153 -12.10 -12.22 14.42
C TYR A 153 -12.26 -13.74 14.47
N LEU A 154 -13.00 -14.31 13.51
CA LEU A 154 -13.25 -15.75 13.50
C LEU A 154 -11.98 -16.56 13.29
N VAL A 155 -11.11 -16.15 12.38
CA VAL A 155 -9.88 -16.90 12.08
C VAL A 155 -8.79 -16.63 13.11
N TYR A 156 -8.49 -15.37 13.42
CA TYR A 156 -7.32 -15.04 14.25
C TYR A 156 -7.62 -15.02 15.75
N ALA A 157 -8.82 -14.61 16.17
CA ALA A 157 -9.17 -14.58 17.60
C ALA A 157 -9.83 -15.89 18.07
N ARG A 158 -10.66 -16.51 17.23
CA ARG A 158 -11.36 -17.76 17.57
C ARG A 158 -10.70 -19.03 17.01
N GLY A 159 -9.74 -18.92 16.09
CA GLY A 159 -9.06 -20.08 15.53
C GLY A 159 -9.93 -20.91 14.59
N LEU A 160 -10.94 -20.30 13.95
CA LEU A 160 -11.77 -20.99 12.97
C LEU A 160 -10.92 -21.46 11.78
N SER A 161 -10.97 -22.77 11.52
CA SER A 161 -10.34 -23.38 10.36
C SER A 161 -11.38 -24.20 9.58
N ILE A 162 -11.37 -24.07 8.26
CA ILE A 162 -12.25 -24.79 7.33
C ILE A 162 -11.38 -25.80 6.61
N TYR A 163 -11.69 -27.10 6.72
CA TYR A 163 -10.83 -28.19 6.20
C TYR A 163 -9.37 -28.09 6.69
N HIS A 164 -9.15 -27.74 7.96
CA HIS A 164 -7.83 -27.52 8.56
C HIS A 164 -7.00 -26.39 7.91
N LEU A 165 -7.62 -25.56 7.07
CA LEU A 165 -7.05 -24.35 6.51
C LEU A 165 -7.79 -23.14 7.09
N PRO A 166 -7.08 -22.13 7.62
CA PRO A 166 -5.63 -22.07 7.79
C PRO A 166 -5.11 -22.92 8.96
N THR A 167 -3.86 -23.36 8.87
CA THR A 167 -3.22 -24.14 9.94
C THR A 167 -3.04 -23.28 11.19
N PRO A 168 -3.12 -23.86 12.41
CA PRO A 168 -2.95 -23.11 13.66
C PRO A 168 -1.60 -22.37 13.73
N GLU A 169 -0.54 -22.97 13.20
CA GLU A 169 0.78 -22.35 13.12
C GLU A 169 0.80 -21.10 12.23
N SER A 170 0.16 -21.16 11.07
CA SER A 170 0.04 -19.99 10.18
C SER A 170 -0.79 -18.89 10.83
N VAL A 171 -1.88 -19.24 11.52
CA VAL A 171 -2.72 -18.29 12.26
C VAL A 171 -1.92 -17.59 13.36
N ALA A 172 -1.21 -18.36 14.20
CA ALA A 172 -0.38 -17.81 15.26
C ALA A 172 0.72 -16.89 14.72
N PHE A 173 1.37 -17.31 13.62
CA PHE A 173 2.39 -16.52 12.94
C PHE A 173 1.83 -15.20 12.41
N ILE A 174 0.71 -15.23 11.69
CA ILE A 174 0.08 -14.03 11.13
C ILE A 174 -0.33 -13.09 12.26
N ASN A 175 -0.98 -13.61 13.30
CA ASN A 175 -1.42 -12.81 14.44
C ASN A 175 -0.25 -12.16 15.20
N ALA A 176 0.90 -12.83 15.29
CA ALA A 176 2.11 -12.26 15.88
C ALA A 176 2.79 -11.21 14.97
N ALA A 177 2.68 -11.37 13.65
CA ALA A 177 3.29 -10.48 12.68
C ALA A 177 2.46 -9.20 12.43
N LEU A 178 1.13 -9.27 12.53
CA LEU A 178 0.25 -8.11 12.33
C LEU A 178 0.41 -7.07 13.45
N TYR A 179 0.23 -5.80 13.10
CA TYR A 179 0.24 -4.71 14.08
C TYR A 179 -0.88 -4.90 15.11
N ALA A 180 -0.51 -5.09 16.38
CA ALA A 180 -1.42 -5.43 17.48
C ALA A 180 -2.30 -6.68 17.23
N GLY A 181 -1.85 -7.58 16.33
CA GLY A 181 -2.56 -8.80 15.97
C GLY A 181 -4.00 -8.56 15.49
N TRP A 182 -4.88 -9.49 15.85
CA TRP A 182 -6.31 -9.46 15.49
C TRP A 182 -7.01 -8.18 15.99
N SER A 183 -6.59 -7.64 17.14
CA SER A 183 -7.20 -6.45 17.73
C SER A 183 -6.92 -5.18 16.90
N GLY A 184 -5.72 -5.08 16.32
CA GLY A 184 -5.36 -4.01 15.40
C GLY A 184 -6.16 -4.09 14.10
N THR A 185 -6.28 -5.29 13.51
CA THR A 185 -7.10 -5.50 12.32
C THR A 185 -8.56 -5.13 12.53
N LEU A 186 -9.14 -5.43 13.71
CA LEU A 186 -10.51 -5.01 14.06
C LEU A 186 -10.63 -3.50 14.18
N THR A 187 -9.69 -2.85 14.86
CA THR A 187 -9.69 -1.39 15.04
C THR A 187 -9.67 -0.69 13.70
N VAL A 188 -8.78 -1.13 12.81
CA VAL A 188 -8.62 -0.59 11.47
C VAL A 188 -9.84 -0.86 10.58
N SER A 189 -10.44 -2.04 10.71
CA SER A 189 -11.69 -2.38 10.01
C SER A 189 -12.86 -1.53 10.51
N ALA A 190 -12.92 -1.21 11.81
CA ALA A 190 -13.92 -0.32 12.38
C ALA A 190 -13.76 1.11 11.86
N ILE A 191 -12.53 1.64 11.82
CA ILE A 191 -12.24 2.97 11.28
C ILE A 191 -12.64 3.07 9.80
N THR A 192 -12.25 2.09 8.98
CA THR A 192 -12.59 2.07 7.54
C THR A 192 -14.09 1.90 7.32
N GLY A 193 -14.78 1.08 8.13
CA GLY A 193 -16.23 0.93 8.07
C GLY A 193 -16.98 2.21 8.45
N LEU A 194 -16.55 2.91 9.51
CA LEU A 194 -17.10 4.21 9.91
C LEU A 194 -16.90 5.27 8.83
N MET A 195 -15.72 5.30 8.19
CA MET A 195 -15.46 6.19 7.07
C MET A 195 -16.33 5.86 5.86
N GLY A 196 -16.57 4.57 5.58
CA GLY A 196 -17.51 4.13 4.55
C GLY A 196 -18.94 4.60 4.81
N ILE A 197 -19.40 4.55 6.08
CA ILE A 197 -20.71 5.09 6.48
C ILE A 197 -20.75 6.61 6.32
N TYR A 198 -19.72 7.31 6.81
CA TYR A 198 -19.63 8.77 6.71
C TYR A 198 -19.69 9.23 5.25
N ASP A 199 -18.91 8.59 4.37
CA ASP A 199 -18.91 8.88 2.94
C ASP A 199 -20.28 8.63 2.30
N ALA A 200 -20.95 7.53 2.68
CA ALA A 200 -22.28 7.21 2.21
C ALA A 200 -23.38 8.16 2.71
N VAL A 201 -23.19 8.79 3.88
CA VAL A 201 -24.11 9.80 4.43
C VAL A 201 -23.86 11.18 3.81
N LEU A 202 -22.60 11.57 3.63
CA LEU A 202 -22.24 12.88 3.07
C LEU A 202 -22.67 13.03 1.61
N HIS A 203 -22.62 11.94 0.85
CA HIS A 203 -23.06 11.90 -0.55
C HIS A 203 -24.55 11.49 -0.68
N ARG A 204 -25.38 11.78 0.33
CA ARG A 204 -26.84 11.61 0.32
C ARG A 204 -27.52 12.95 0.02
#